data_AF-A0A356W156-F1
#
_entry.id   AF-A0A356W156-F1
#
_cell.length_a   1.000
_cell.length_b   1.000
_cell.length_c   1.000
_cell.angle_alpha   90.00
_cell.angle_beta   90.00
_cell.angle_gamma   90.00
#
_symmetry.space_group_name_H-M   'P 1'
#
loop_
_entity.id
_entity.type
_entity.pdbx_description
1 polymer ?
#
loop_
_entity_poly.entity_id
_entity_poly.type
_entity_poly.pdbx_seq_one_letter_code
_entity_poly.pdbx_strand_id
1 'polypeptide(L)' 'AFHQHFRAVTSLSPLQFQKQLRLIEARRLMRAEGRSASHVAYAVGYESVPQFTREYGRLFGLPPVQDTKAARDRASA' A
#
# COMPACT_ATOMS: atom_id res chain seq x y z
N ALA A 1 13.71 9.58 22.32
CA ALA A 1 14.28 10.50 21.31
C ALA A 1 13.76 10.23 19.90
N PHE A 2 14.14 9.13 19.22
CA PHE A 2 13.75 8.89 17.81
C PHE A 2 12.23 8.85 17.55
N HIS A 3 11.48 7.97 18.21
CA HIS A 3 10.03 7.84 17.96
C HIS A 3 9.25 9.14 18.19
N GLN A 4 9.62 9.91 19.22
CA GLN A 4 8.99 11.20 19.53
C GLN A 4 9.31 12.24 18.45
N HIS A 5 10.59 12.37 18.06
CA HIS A 5 10.99 13.30 17.01
C HIS A 5 10.39 12.92 15.66
N PHE A 6 10.43 11.62 15.32
CA PHE A 6 9.83 11.09 14.10
C PHE A 6 8.33 11.39 14.04
N ARG A 7 7.61 11.20 15.15
CA ARG A 7 6.19 11.54 15.23
C ARG A 7 5.95 13.05 15.19
N ALA A 8 6.81 13.87 15.77
CA ALA A 8 6.71 15.32 15.70
C ALA A 8 6.83 15.82 14.24
N VAL A 9 7.67 15.18 13.42
CA VAL A 9 7.88 15.54 12.01
C VAL A 9 6.83 14.92 11.08
N THR A 10 6.47 13.66 11.28
CA THR A 10 5.62 12.90 10.35
C THR A 10 4.17 12.75 10.79
N SER A 11 3.84 13.16 12.03
CA SER A 11 2.57 12.85 12.73
C SER A 11 2.29 11.36 12.97
N LEU A 12 3.17 10.47 12.51
CA LEU A 12 3.00 9.02 12.56
C LEU A 12 4.10 8.38 13.41
N SER A 13 3.80 7.21 13.98
CA SER A 13 4.88 6.35 14.47
C SER A 13 5.73 5.85 13.28
N PRO A 14 7.02 5.56 13.49
CA PRO A 14 7.88 5.00 12.44
C PRO A 14 7.29 3.79 11.72
N LEU A 15 6.64 2.88 12.46
CA LEU A 15 6.01 1.68 11.88
C LEU A 15 4.79 2.03 11.00
N GLN A 16 3.96 2.98 11.42
CA GLN A 16 2.82 3.43 10.60
C GLN A 16 3.31 4.08 9.29
N PHE A 17 4.35 4.91 9.38
CA PHE A 17 4.94 5.54 8.21
C PHE A 17 5.55 4.51 7.26
N GLN A 18 6.29 3.53 7.78
CA GLN A 18 6.84 2.43 6.98
C GLN A 18 5.74 1.64 6.27
N LYS A 19 4.65 1.30 6.97
CA LYS A 19 3.50 0.61 6.36
C LYS A 19 2.87 1.45 5.24
N GLN A 20 2.70 2.75 5.47
CA GLN A 20 2.16 3.65 4.46
C GLN A 20 3.05 3.70 3.21
N LEU A 21 4.38 3.81 3.37
CA LEU A 21 5.31 3.76 2.24
C LEU A 21 5.22 2.44 1.48
N ARG A 22 5.17 1.30 2.17
CA ARG A 22 5.02 -0.03 1.55
C ARG A 22 3.73 -0.14 0.74
N LEU A 23 2.62 0.36 1.27
CA LEU A 23 1.31 0.34 0.59
C LEU A 23 1.28 1.28 -0.62
N ILE A 24 1.92 2.45 -0.54
CA ILE A 24 2.07 3.38 -1.68
C ILE A 24 2.87 2.72 -2.80
N GLU A 25 4.00 2.09 -2.47
CA GLU A 25 4.82 1.40 -3.46
C GLU A 25 4.07 0.20 -4.06
N ALA A 26 3.33 -0.56 -3.24
CA ALA A 26 2.50 -1.63 -3.72
C ALA A 26 1.48 -1.16 -4.78
N ARG A 27 0.81 -0.03 -4.52
CA ARG A 27 -0.14 0.57 -5.47
C ARG A 27 0.55 1.00 -6.77
N ARG A 28 1.76 1.57 -6.67
CA ARG A 28 2.58 1.93 -7.84
C ARG A 28 2.88 0.69 -8.69
N LEU A 29 3.43 -0.36 -8.08
CA LEU A 29 3.76 -1.63 -8.75
C LEU A 29 2.55 -2.26 -9.43
N MET A 30 1.41 -2.33 -8.74
CA MET A 30 0.21 -2.95 -9.30
C MET A 30 -0.38 -2.15 -10.48
N ARG A 31 -0.31 -0.82 -10.43
CA ARG A 31 -0.89 0.05 -11.47
C ARG A 31 0.04 0.23 -12.68
N ALA A 32 1.33 0.43 -12.44
CA ALA A 32 2.30 0.70 -13.50
C ALA A 32 2.81 -0.58 -14.18
N GLU A 33 3.04 -1.65 -13.41
CA GLU A 33 3.69 -2.88 -13.90
C GLU A 33 2.69 -4.04 -14.02
N GLY A 34 1.42 -3.84 -13.64
CA GLY A 34 0.36 -4.86 -13.75
C GLY A 34 0.56 -6.10 -12.86
N ARG A 35 1.48 -6.04 -11.89
CA ARG A 35 1.80 -7.17 -11.00
C ARG A 35 0.61 -7.54 -10.11
N SER A 36 0.46 -8.82 -9.79
CA SER A 36 -0.64 -9.30 -8.95
C SER A 36 -0.49 -8.84 -7.49
N ALA A 37 -1.62 -8.60 -6.83
CA ALA A 37 -1.66 -8.15 -5.44
C ALA A 37 -0.92 -9.12 -4.49
N SER A 38 -1.06 -10.43 -4.72
CA SER A 38 -0.40 -11.47 -3.93
C SER A 38 1.11 -11.36 -4.00
N HIS A 39 1.64 -11.20 -5.21
CA HIS A 39 3.08 -11.09 -5.44
C HIS A 39 3.65 -9.77 -4.91
N VAL A 40 2.93 -8.66 -5.11
CA VAL A 40 3.31 -7.35 -4.60
C VAL A 40 3.32 -7.31 -3.08
N ALA A 41 2.37 -7.97 -2.41
CA ALA A 41 2.34 -8.04 -0.95
C ALA A 41 3.68 -8.55 -0.37
N TYR A 42 4.18 -9.67 -0.90
CA TYR A 42 5.47 -10.21 -0.49
C TYR A 42 6.64 -9.31 -0.90
N ALA A 43 6.59 -8.75 -2.11
CA ALA A 43 7.65 -7.86 -2.61
C ALA A 43 7.83 -6.59 -1.77
N VAL A 44 6.74 -6.06 -1.19
CA VAL A 44 6.80 -4.88 -0.29
C VAL A 44 6.97 -5.26 1.19
N GLY A 45 7.23 -6.53 1.49
CA GLY A 45 7.59 -7.00 2.84
C GLY A 45 6.42 -7.30 3.77
N TYR A 46 5.24 -7.68 3.23
CA TYR A 46 4.19 -8.31 4.01
C TYR A 46 4.38 -9.84 4.02
N GLU A 47 4.18 -10.45 5.17
CA GLU A 47 4.21 -11.92 5.33
C GLU A 47 2.88 -12.58 4.95
N SER A 48 1.81 -11.79 4.84
CA SER A 48 0.44 -12.27 4.64
C SER A 48 -0.32 -11.41 3.65
N VAL A 49 -0.78 -12.02 2.55
CA VAL A 49 -1.64 -11.35 1.55
C VAL A 49 -2.97 -10.89 2.15
N PRO A 50 -3.64 -11.65 3.03
CA PRO A 50 -4.82 -11.15 3.76
C PRO A 50 -4.54 -9.90 4.61
N GLN A 51 -3.41 -9.85 5.33
CA GLN A 51 -3.04 -8.67 6.11
C GLN A 51 -2.82 -7.46 5.20
N PHE A 52 -2.03 -7.63 4.13
CA PHE A 52 -1.80 -6.61 3.11
C PHE A 52 -3.12 -6.07 2.55
N THR A 53 -4.03 -6.96 2.17
CA THR A 53 -5.31 -6.60 1.56
C THR A 53 -6.17 -5.75 2.49
N ARG A 54 -6.24 -6.09 3.78
CA ARG A 54 -6.97 -5.30 4.78
C ARG A 54 -6.36 -3.93 5.03
N GLU A 55 -5.03 -3.86 5.19
CA GLU A 55 -4.35 -2.57 5.42
C GLU A 55 -4.40 -1.68 4.17
N TYR A 56 -4.27 -2.25 2.97
CA TYR A 56 -4.42 -1.56 1.70
C TYR A 56 -5.81 -0.94 1.56
N GLY A 57 -6.86 -1.72 1.79
CA GLY A 57 -8.24 -1.24 1.74
C GLY A 57 -8.50 -0.11 2.76
N ARG A 58 -7.92 -0.21 3.97
CA ARG A 58 -8.01 0.86 4.97
C ARG A 58 -7.37 2.16 4.50
N LEU A 59 -6.23 2.11 3.80
CA LEU A 59 -5.52 3.30 3.36
C LEU A 59 -6.11 3.92 2.08
N PHE A 60 -6.56 3.10 1.13
CA PHE A 60 -6.97 3.57 -0.20
C PHE A 60 -8.48 3.51 -0.48
N GLY A 61 -9.27 2.96 0.44
CA GLY A 61 -10.73 2.84 0.34
C GLY A 61 -11.21 1.66 -0.51
N LEU A 62 -10.34 1.05 -1.33
CA LEU A 62 -10.67 -0.11 -2.16
C LEU A 62 -9.65 -1.24 -1.95
N PRO A 63 -10.07 -2.52 -1.98
CA PRO A 63 -9.16 -3.65 -2.03
C PRO A 63 -8.25 -3.58 -3.28
N PRO A 64 -7.03 -4.18 -3.24
CA PRO A 64 -6.04 -4.11 -4.32
C PRO A 64 -6.58 -4.44 -5.72
N VAL A 65 -7.37 -5.52 -5.83
CA VAL A 65 -7.93 -5.98 -7.11
C VAL A 65 -8.95 -4.99 -7.68
N GLN A 66 -9.80 -4.43 -6.81
CA GLN A 66 -10.80 -3.44 -7.24
C GLN A 66 -10.14 -2.10 -7.58
N ASP A 67 -9.13 -1.67 -6.82
CA ASP A 67 -8.39 -0.44 -7.09
C ASP A 67 -7.64 -0.48 -8.43
N THR A 68 -7.03 -1.61 -8.77
CA THR A 68 -6.34 -1.80 -10.06
C THR A 68 -7.31 -1.87 -11.22
N LYS A 69 -8.45 -2.57 -11.07
CA LYS A 69 -9.52 -2.56 -12.07
C LYS A 69 -10.03 -1.14 -12.32
N ALA A 70 -10.39 -0.40 -11.27
CA ALA A 70 -10.87 0.97 -11.37
C ALA A 70 -9.82 1.96 -11.92
N ALA A 71 -8.53 1.65 -11.79
CA ALA A 71 -7.45 2.43 -12.41
C ALA A 71 -7.33 2.14 -13.91
N ARG A 72 -7.47 0.88 -14.33
CA ARG A 72 -7.47 0.47 -15.74
C ARG A 72 -8.67 1.04 -16.48
N ASP A 73 -9.87 0.92 -15.90
CA ASP A 73 -11.11 1.42 -16.50
C ASP A 73 -11.03 2.94 -16.76
N ARG A 74 -10.38 3.69 -15.86
CA ARG A 74 -10.12 5.13 -16.02
C ARG A 74 -9.06 5.47 -17.06
N ALA A 75 -8.11 4.58 -17.34
CA ALA A 75 -7.09 4.79 -18.36
C ALA A 75 -7.59 4.45 -19.77
N SER A 76 -8.65 3.66 -19.87
CA SER A 76 -9.32 3.31 -21.14
C SER A 76 -10.47 4.26 -21.55
N ALA A 77 -10.82 5.21 -20.69
CA ALA A 77 -11.84 6.25 -20.94
C ALA A 77 -11.18 7.55 -21.39
#